data_AF-A0A517WP50-F1
#
_entry.id   AF-A0A517WP50-F1
#
_cell.length_a   1.000
_cell.length_b   1.000
_cell.length_c   1.000
_cell.angle_alpha   90.00
_cell.angle_beta   90.00
_cell.angle_gamma   90.00
#
_symmetry.space_group_name_H-M   'P 1'
#
loop_
_entity.id
_entity.type
_entity.pdbx_description
1 polymer ?
#
loop_
_entity_poly.entity_id
_entity_poly.type
_entity_poly.pdbx_seq_one_letter_code
_entity_poly.pdbx_strand_id
1 'polypeptide(L)'
;MSNRSLAMSGSRLTAEEAASLEKQVNQEPRDINSRTKLLGYYFHKQLEDPSMQKAHQESVLWLIQNAPESEILALPFGLLFAKINAVGYSQGKNAWIDQLKLDPENLQLLENAAKFFMLTDPELAEESLLKAQSLDKNNPKWSAELGQLYSLNIIKKSGNNERAEAKRALDQLEISYNLSSGIEQAALLAQLANAAMAAQETTKAKEYAEIMLSKDGSDWNSGDNIHHGNITLGRIAFAAGDVKTAKEHLLKAGNTSGSPQLNSFGPNMSLAKELLQEGEKDVVLKYLVLCAKFWESGKDRLEKWLITVKEGRIPESWHKPRP
;
A
#
# COMPACT_ATOMS: atom_id res chain seq x y z
N MET A 1 -13.47 3.36 -21.18
CA MET A 1 -13.01 3.94 -19.89
C MET A 1 -12.75 2.79 -18.94
N SER A 2 -11.64 2.79 -18.19
CA SER A 2 -11.39 1.74 -17.19
C SER A 2 -12.37 1.86 -16.01
N ASN A 3 -12.63 0.76 -15.29
CA ASN A 3 -13.48 0.78 -14.09
C ASN A 3 -13.03 1.82 -13.06
N ARG A 4 -11.71 2.02 -12.91
CA ARG A 4 -11.15 3.08 -12.06
C ARG A 4 -11.58 4.48 -12.55
N SER A 5 -11.44 4.78 -13.84
CA SER A 5 -11.85 6.08 -14.39
C SER A 5 -13.37 6.31 -14.28
N LEU A 6 -14.18 5.26 -14.46
CA LEU A 6 -15.63 5.32 -14.32
C LEU A 6 -16.03 5.62 -12.87
N ALA A 7 -15.50 4.88 -11.90
CA ALA A 7 -15.77 5.14 -10.48
C ALA A 7 -15.30 6.54 -10.06
N MET A 8 -14.11 6.97 -10.49
CA MET A 8 -13.64 8.34 -10.25
C MET A 8 -14.57 9.38 -10.85
N SER A 9 -15.11 9.17 -12.06
CA SER A 9 -16.12 10.09 -12.62
C SER A 9 -17.41 10.11 -11.79
N GLY A 10 -17.82 8.95 -11.26
CA GLY A 10 -18.99 8.81 -10.40
C GLY A 10 -18.92 9.61 -9.10
N SER A 11 -17.71 9.79 -8.54
CA SER A 11 -17.50 10.62 -7.34
C SER A 11 -17.92 12.10 -7.49
N ARG A 12 -18.16 12.56 -8.72
CA ARG A 12 -18.55 13.93 -9.05
C ARG A 12 -20.03 14.10 -9.38
N LEU A 13 -20.82 13.02 -9.32
CA LEU A 13 -22.25 13.06 -9.64
C LEU A 13 -23.01 13.94 -8.64
N THR A 14 -24.04 14.63 -9.13
CA THR A 14 -25.05 15.26 -8.25
C THR A 14 -26.00 14.21 -7.66
N ALA A 15 -26.79 14.60 -6.67
CA ALA A 15 -27.82 13.72 -6.11
C ALA A 15 -28.89 13.35 -7.15
N GLU A 16 -29.26 14.27 -8.03
CA GLU A 16 -30.23 14.01 -9.11
C GLU A 16 -29.68 13.02 -10.14
N GLU A 17 -28.41 13.17 -10.51
CA GLU A 17 -27.75 12.26 -11.45
C GLU A 17 -27.60 10.86 -10.85
N ALA A 18 -27.20 10.75 -9.58
CA ALA A 18 -27.12 9.49 -8.86
C ALA A 18 -28.50 8.81 -8.77
N ALA A 19 -29.55 9.55 -8.40
CA ALA A 19 -30.91 9.02 -8.34
C ALA A 19 -31.44 8.54 -9.71
N SER A 20 -31.01 9.19 -10.80
CA SER A 20 -31.32 8.74 -12.16
C SER A 20 -30.62 7.39 -12.47
N LEU A 21 -29.34 7.29 -12.15
CA LEU A 21 -28.57 6.05 -12.33
C LEU A 21 -29.08 4.91 -11.45
N GLU A 22 -29.53 5.20 -10.22
CA GLU A 22 -30.16 4.21 -9.33
C GLU A 22 -31.42 3.61 -9.95
N LYS A 23 -32.26 4.44 -10.56
CA LYS A 23 -33.44 3.96 -11.31
C LYS A 23 -33.02 3.10 -12.50
N GLN A 24 -31.98 3.51 -13.22
CA GLN A 24 -31.45 2.78 -14.36
C GLN A 24 -30.94 1.39 -13.96
N VAL A 25 -30.09 1.27 -12.93
CA VAL A 25 -29.56 -0.05 -12.51
C VAL A 25 -30.63 -0.96 -11.89
N ASN A 26 -31.75 -0.40 -11.43
CA ASN A 26 -32.89 -1.20 -10.98
C ASN A 26 -33.69 -1.77 -12.17
N GLN A 27 -33.76 -1.05 -13.28
CA GLN A 27 -34.41 -1.50 -14.52
C GLN A 27 -33.51 -2.42 -15.35
N GLU A 28 -32.21 -2.13 -15.36
CA GLU A 28 -31.17 -2.87 -16.08
C GLU A 28 -30.07 -3.32 -15.11
N PRO A 29 -30.28 -4.38 -14.31
CA PRO A 29 -29.33 -4.80 -13.28
C PRO A 29 -27.93 -5.11 -13.79
N ARG A 30 -27.82 -5.52 -15.07
CA ARG A 30 -26.55 -5.84 -15.75
C ARG A 30 -25.81 -4.61 -16.29
N ASP A 31 -26.29 -3.39 -16.06
CA ASP A 31 -25.52 -2.18 -16.36
C ASP A 31 -24.40 -1.96 -15.33
N ILE A 32 -23.30 -2.70 -15.53
CA ILE A 32 -22.11 -2.66 -14.68
C ILE A 32 -21.47 -1.26 -14.69
N ASN A 33 -21.55 -0.53 -15.80
CA ASN A 33 -20.94 0.80 -15.92
C ASN A 33 -21.66 1.82 -15.04
N SER A 34 -22.99 1.83 -15.06
CA SER A 34 -23.79 2.70 -14.18
C SER A 34 -23.60 2.32 -12.71
N ARG A 35 -23.59 1.03 -12.38
CA ARG A 35 -23.28 0.56 -11.02
C ARG A 35 -21.87 0.98 -10.58
N THR A 36 -20.88 0.93 -11.48
CA THR A 36 -19.50 1.37 -11.21
C THR A 36 -19.43 2.87 -10.91
N LYS A 37 -20.18 3.71 -11.63
CA LYS A 37 -20.28 5.15 -11.33
C LYS A 37 -20.93 5.38 -9.96
N LEU A 38 -22.02 4.65 -9.65
CA LEU A 38 -22.69 4.75 -8.36
C LEU A 38 -21.77 4.36 -7.19
N LEU A 39 -20.97 3.30 -7.32
CA LEU A 39 -19.96 2.95 -6.31
C LEU A 39 -18.97 4.10 -6.06
N GLY A 40 -18.57 4.82 -7.11
CA GLY A 40 -17.77 6.04 -7.01
C GLY A 40 -18.46 7.16 -6.23
N TYR A 41 -19.76 7.38 -6.48
CA TYR A 41 -20.59 8.36 -5.78
C TYR A 41 -20.74 8.03 -4.29
N TYR A 42 -20.99 6.76 -3.96
CA TYR A 42 -21.18 6.31 -2.57
C TYR A 42 -19.88 6.30 -1.75
N PHE A 43 -18.71 6.13 -2.38
CA PHE A 43 -17.47 5.73 -1.71
C PHE A 43 -17.04 6.60 -0.52
N HIS A 44 -17.15 7.92 -0.62
CA HIS A 44 -16.85 8.81 0.52
C HIS A 44 -18.09 9.05 1.39
N LYS A 45 -19.28 9.11 0.78
CA LYS A 45 -20.54 9.42 1.47
C LYS A 45 -20.97 8.35 2.45
N GLN A 46 -20.62 7.08 2.20
CA GLN A 46 -20.91 5.97 3.12
C GLN A 46 -20.33 6.13 4.52
N LEU A 47 -19.32 7.01 4.70
CA LEU A 47 -18.73 7.28 6.01
C LEU A 47 -19.61 8.16 6.89
N GLU A 48 -20.53 8.91 6.29
CA GLU A 48 -21.36 9.91 6.96
C GLU A 48 -22.87 9.60 6.83
N ASP A 49 -23.27 8.89 5.77
CA ASP A 49 -24.66 8.59 5.45
C ASP A 49 -24.93 7.06 5.42
N PRO A 50 -25.70 6.53 6.39
CA PRO A 50 -26.08 5.12 6.44
C PRO A 50 -26.83 4.63 5.20
N SER A 51 -27.59 5.50 4.52
CA SER A 51 -28.29 5.12 3.28
C SER A 51 -27.31 4.88 2.13
N MET A 52 -26.27 5.70 2.03
CA MET A 52 -25.19 5.53 1.05
C MET A 52 -24.34 4.30 1.36
N GLN A 53 -24.10 4.03 2.65
CA GLN A 53 -23.42 2.81 3.09
C GLN A 53 -24.21 1.55 2.67
N LYS A 54 -25.53 1.57 2.85
CA LYS A 54 -26.41 0.46 2.44
C LYS A 54 -26.42 0.29 0.92
N ALA A 55 -26.58 1.37 0.16
CA ALA A 55 -26.58 1.32 -1.31
C ALA A 55 -25.25 0.83 -1.89
N HIS A 56 -24.14 1.22 -1.28
CA HIS A 56 -22.80 0.69 -1.59
C HIS A 56 -22.71 -0.81 -1.34
N GLN A 57 -23.10 -1.25 -0.14
CA GLN A 57 -23.13 -2.67 0.22
C GLN A 57 -23.95 -3.50 -0.76
N GLU A 58 -25.19 -3.09 -1.05
CA GLU A 58 -26.08 -3.80 -1.98
C GLU A 58 -25.49 -3.88 -3.39
N SER A 59 -24.84 -2.81 -3.85
CA SER A 59 -24.19 -2.79 -5.16
C SER A 59 -22.97 -3.71 -5.23
N VAL A 60 -22.14 -3.74 -4.20
CA VAL A 60 -20.98 -4.65 -4.13
C VAL A 60 -21.44 -6.10 -4.05
N LEU A 61 -22.41 -6.42 -3.19
CA LEU A 61 -22.93 -7.79 -3.08
C LEU A 61 -23.54 -8.28 -4.39
N TRP A 62 -24.30 -7.43 -5.07
CA TRP A 62 -24.84 -7.77 -6.38
C TRP A 62 -23.74 -8.10 -7.39
N LEU A 63 -22.65 -7.32 -7.41
CA LEU A 63 -21.52 -7.56 -8.31
C LEU A 63 -20.80 -8.87 -7.98
N ILE A 64 -20.52 -9.16 -6.70
CA ILE A 64 -19.91 -10.44 -6.32
C ILE A 64 -20.78 -11.61 -6.77
N GLN A 65 -22.09 -11.51 -6.66
CA GLN A 65 -23.00 -12.60 -7.01
C GLN A 65 -23.24 -12.76 -8.52
N ASN A 66 -23.25 -11.67 -9.29
CA ASN A 66 -23.73 -11.67 -10.67
C ASN A 66 -22.66 -11.31 -11.71
N ALA A 67 -21.57 -10.68 -11.30
CA ALA A 67 -20.45 -10.27 -12.14
C ALA A 67 -19.12 -10.33 -11.36
N PRO A 68 -18.75 -11.48 -10.76
CA PRO A 68 -17.58 -11.60 -9.87
C PRO A 68 -16.25 -11.28 -10.55
N GLU A 69 -16.17 -11.39 -11.88
CA GLU A 69 -14.97 -11.05 -12.66
C GLU A 69 -14.78 -9.53 -12.84
N SER A 70 -15.75 -8.70 -12.46
CA SER A 70 -15.66 -7.25 -12.66
C SER A 70 -14.48 -6.64 -11.91
N GLU A 71 -13.56 -6.00 -12.65
CA GLU A 71 -12.34 -5.40 -12.09
C GLU A 71 -12.60 -4.38 -10.96
N ILE A 72 -13.81 -3.80 -10.89
CA ILE A 72 -14.17 -2.86 -9.82
C ILE A 72 -14.10 -3.52 -8.44
N LEU A 73 -14.28 -4.84 -8.37
CA LEU A 73 -14.22 -5.63 -7.14
C LEU A 73 -12.78 -5.83 -6.62
N ALA A 74 -11.76 -5.51 -7.42
CA ALA A 74 -10.36 -5.42 -6.98
C ALA A 74 -9.92 -3.98 -6.62
N LEU A 75 -10.82 -3.00 -6.69
CA LEU A 75 -10.56 -1.59 -6.41
C LEU A 75 -11.26 -1.13 -5.13
N PRO A 76 -10.74 -0.10 -4.42
CA PRO A 76 -11.35 0.39 -3.18
C PRO A 76 -12.86 0.67 -3.25
N PHE A 77 -13.35 1.11 -4.42
CA PHE A 77 -14.77 1.38 -4.68
C PHE A 77 -15.66 0.13 -4.61
N GLY A 78 -15.14 -1.07 -4.91
CA GLY A 78 -15.88 -2.32 -4.89
C GLY A 78 -15.59 -3.19 -3.67
N LEU A 79 -14.89 -2.68 -2.65
CA LEU A 79 -14.56 -3.42 -1.43
C LEU A 79 -15.51 -3.04 -0.29
N LEU A 80 -15.85 -4.03 0.55
CA LEU A 80 -16.48 -3.80 1.85
C LEU A 80 -15.40 -3.90 2.92
N PHE A 81 -15.41 -2.98 3.87
CA PHE A 81 -14.44 -2.98 4.98
C PHE A 81 -15.17 -3.27 6.29
N ALA A 82 -14.72 -4.29 7.03
CA ALA A 82 -15.34 -4.66 8.31
C ALA A 82 -15.38 -3.52 9.34
N LYS A 83 -14.42 -2.58 9.28
CA LYS A 83 -14.39 -1.39 10.13
C LYS A 83 -15.50 -0.38 9.84
N ILE A 84 -16.04 -0.38 8.62
CA ILE A 84 -17.11 0.52 8.17
C ILE A 84 -18.46 -0.19 8.35
N ASN A 85 -18.55 -1.44 7.89
CA ASN A 85 -19.77 -2.22 7.91
C ASN A 85 -19.45 -3.72 8.08
N ALA A 86 -19.41 -4.17 9.34
CA ALA A 86 -19.08 -5.56 9.68
C ALA A 86 -20.09 -6.59 9.13
N VAL A 87 -21.37 -6.22 9.09
CA VAL A 87 -22.45 -7.08 8.56
C VAL A 87 -22.28 -7.24 7.04
N GLY A 88 -22.12 -6.12 6.33
CA GLY A 88 -21.87 -6.13 4.88
C GLY A 88 -20.60 -6.90 4.52
N TYR A 89 -19.51 -6.70 5.29
CA TYR A 89 -18.29 -7.48 5.10
C TYR A 89 -18.54 -8.98 5.22
N SER A 90 -19.24 -9.41 6.27
CA SER A 90 -19.53 -10.83 6.51
C SER A 90 -20.37 -11.45 5.38
N GLN A 91 -21.32 -10.70 4.83
CA GLN A 91 -22.10 -11.12 3.66
C GLN A 91 -21.23 -11.22 2.40
N GLY A 92 -20.36 -10.23 2.15
CA GLY A 92 -19.45 -10.23 1.01
C GLY A 92 -18.44 -11.37 1.09
N LYS A 93 -17.92 -11.66 2.28
CA LYS A 93 -17.05 -12.81 2.54
C LYS A 93 -17.71 -14.12 2.14
N ASN A 94 -18.94 -14.36 2.61
CA ASN A 94 -19.66 -15.58 2.26
C ASN A 94 -19.92 -15.67 0.75
N ALA A 95 -20.32 -14.57 0.11
CA ALA A 95 -20.53 -14.53 -1.34
C ALA A 95 -19.25 -14.85 -2.12
N TRP A 96 -18.09 -14.33 -1.71
CA TRP A 96 -16.80 -14.66 -2.33
C TRP A 96 -16.42 -16.13 -2.14
N ILE A 97 -16.59 -16.66 -0.93
CA ILE A 97 -16.33 -18.08 -0.65
C ILE A 97 -17.20 -18.97 -1.55
N ASP A 98 -18.45 -18.59 -1.78
CA ASP A 98 -19.34 -19.34 -2.66
C ASP A 98 -18.92 -19.23 -4.14
N GLN A 99 -18.49 -18.05 -4.62
CA GLN A 99 -17.94 -17.90 -5.97
C GLN A 99 -16.68 -18.75 -6.18
N LEU A 100 -15.76 -18.75 -5.21
CA LEU A 100 -14.53 -19.56 -5.28
C LEU A 100 -14.79 -21.07 -5.26
N LYS A 101 -15.89 -21.53 -4.64
CA LYS A 101 -16.31 -22.94 -4.72
C LYS A 101 -16.87 -23.30 -6.10
N LEU A 102 -17.55 -22.37 -6.75
CA LEU A 102 -18.16 -22.59 -8.07
C LEU A 102 -17.11 -22.68 -9.17
N ASP A 103 -16.08 -21.83 -9.11
CA ASP A 103 -15.00 -21.79 -10.10
C ASP A 103 -13.62 -21.57 -9.43
N PRO A 104 -13.06 -22.62 -8.78
CA PRO A 104 -11.87 -22.51 -7.92
C PRO A 104 -10.56 -22.26 -8.68
N GLU A 105 -10.56 -22.29 -10.00
CA GLU A 105 -9.36 -22.08 -10.83
C GLU A 105 -9.41 -20.78 -11.64
N ASN A 106 -10.48 -19.99 -11.47
CA ASN A 106 -10.61 -18.71 -12.14
C ASN A 106 -9.71 -17.65 -11.51
N LEU A 107 -8.65 -17.28 -12.24
CA LEU A 107 -7.64 -16.32 -11.80
C LEU A 107 -8.24 -14.94 -11.43
N GLN A 108 -9.28 -14.49 -12.13
CA GLN A 108 -9.89 -13.18 -11.85
C GLN A 108 -10.70 -13.20 -10.56
N LEU A 109 -11.42 -14.29 -10.29
CA LEU A 109 -12.12 -14.50 -9.02
C LEU A 109 -11.12 -14.59 -7.86
N LEU A 110 -10.04 -15.34 -8.01
CA LEU A 110 -8.98 -15.46 -7.00
C LEU A 110 -8.35 -14.10 -6.69
N GLU A 111 -8.07 -13.28 -7.71
CA GLU A 111 -7.57 -11.91 -7.53
C GLU A 111 -8.55 -11.02 -6.78
N ASN A 112 -9.79 -10.94 -7.27
CA ASN A 112 -10.81 -10.05 -6.69
C ASN A 112 -11.14 -10.45 -5.24
N ALA A 113 -11.24 -11.75 -4.95
CA ALA A 113 -11.41 -12.28 -3.61
C ALA A 113 -10.21 -11.96 -2.71
N ALA A 114 -8.98 -12.16 -3.21
CA ALA A 114 -7.78 -11.82 -2.46
C ALA A 114 -7.73 -10.34 -2.06
N LYS A 115 -8.10 -9.42 -2.98
CA LYS A 115 -8.22 -7.99 -2.66
C LYS A 115 -9.25 -7.70 -1.59
N PHE A 116 -10.38 -8.40 -1.61
CA PHE A 116 -11.43 -8.27 -0.59
C PHE A 116 -10.97 -8.76 0.79
N PHE A 117 -10.23 -9.86 0.84
CA PHE A 117 -9.76 -10.46 2.09
C PHE A 117 -8.51 -9.79 2.68
N MET A 118 -7.67 -9.16 1.85
CA MET A 118 -6.34 -8.63 2.17
C MET A 118 -6.16 -8.04 3.58
N LEU A 119 -7.05 -7.16 4.03
CA LEU A 119 -6.89 -6.44 5.30
C LEU A 119 -7.49 -7.15 6.52
N THR A 120 -8.58 -7.90 6.31
CA THR A 120 -9.46 -8.41 7.37
C THR A 120 -9.31 -9.91 7.57
N ASP A 121 -9.16 -10.69 6.50
CA ASP A 121 -9.00 -12.15 6.52
C ASP A 121 -7.74 -12.55 5.72
N PRO A 122 -6.53 -12.20 6.19
CA PRO A 122 -5.30 -12.40 5.43
C PRO A 122 -5.04 -13.87 5.09
N GLU A 123 -5.55 -14.83 5.85
CA GLU A 123 -5.43 -16.26 5.56
C GLU A 123 -6.20 -16.66 4.29
N LEU A 124 -7.40 -16.08 4.06
CA LEU A 124 -8.19 -16.32 2.85
C LEU A 124 -7.59 -15.61 1.63
N ALA A 125 -7.02 -14.43 1.85
CA ALA A 125 -6.27 -13.72 0.81
C ALA A 125 -5.05 -14.55 0.38
N GLU A 126 -4.32 -15.09 1.35
CA GLU A 126 -3.15 -15.94 1.11
C GLU A 126 -3.55 -17.19 0.32
N GLU A 127 -4.58 -17.93 0.74
CA GLU A 127 -5.06 -19.13 0.07
C GLU A 127 -5.38 -18.85 -1.42
N SER A 128 -6.11 -17.76 -1.67
CA SER A 128 -6.50 -17.35 -3.02
C SER A 128 -5.27 -17.00 -3.88
N LEU A 129 -4.31 -16.25 -3.32
CA LEU A 129 -3.10 -15.84 -4.03
C LEU A 129 -2.13 -17.00 -4.29
N LEU A 130 -1.98 -17.93 -3.35
CA LEU A 130 -1.17 -19.13 -3.54
C LEU A 130 -1.77 -20.03 -4.62
N LYS A 131 -3.10 -20.19 -4.65
CA LYS A 131 -3.80 -20.91 -5.73
C LYS A 131 -3.57 -20.22 -7.07
N ALA A 132 -3.74 -18.89 -7.16
CA ALA A 132 -3.48 -18.12 -8.38
C ALA A 132 -2.03 -18.25 -8.86
N GLN A 133 -1.05 -18.10 -7.96
CA GLN A 133 0.37 -18.29 -8.26
C GLN A 133 0.67 -19.71 -8.77
N SER A 134 0.00 -20.74 -8.22
CA SER A 134 0.20 -22.13 -8.65
C SER A 134 -0.30 -22.39 -10.08
N LEU A 135 -1.37 -21.69 -10.49
CA LEU A 135 -2.01 -21.79 -11.79
C LEU A 135 -1.29 -20.94 -12.86
N ASP A 136 -0.72 -19.81 -12.46
CA ASP A 136 -0.09 -18.82 -13.35
C ASP A 136 1.30 -18.40 -12.84
N LYS A 137 2.21 -19.38 -12.78
CA LYS A 137 3.52 -19.31 -12.10
C LYS A 137 4.47 -18.22 -12.62
N ASN A 138 4.33 -17.83 -13.89
CA ASN A 138 5.23 -16.88 -14.54
C ASN A 138 4.75 -15.44 -14.43
N ASN A 139 3.56 -15.21 -13.87
CA ASN A 139 3.03 -13.88 -13.69
C ASN A 139 3.55 -13.26 -12.38
N PRO A 140 4.34 -12.18 -12.44
CA PRO A 140 4.96 -11.57 -11.26
C PRO A 140 3.94 -10.98 -10.28
N LYS A 141 2.70 -10.73 -10.73
CA LYS A 141 1.64 -10.11 -9.92
C LYS A 141 1.32 -10.90 -8.66
N TRP A 142 1.20 -12.22 -8.77
CA TRP A 142 0.80 -13.06 -7.63
C TRP A 142 1.83 -13.00 -6.50
N SER A 143 3.11 -13.07 -6.85
CA SER A 143 4.20 -12.96 -5.89
C SER A 143 4.32 -11.54 -5.32
N ALA A 144 4.04 -10.49 -6.11
CA ALA A 144 3.98 -9.12 -5.60
C ALA A 144 2.88 -8.96 -4.55
N GLU A 145 1.70 -9.52 -4.80
CA GLU A 145 0.56 -9.42 -3.89
C GLU A 145 0.75 -10.25 -2.61
N LEU A 146 1.36 -11.43 -2.69
CA LEU A 146 1.77 -12.19 -1.51
C LEU A 146 2.81 -11.42 -0.69
N GLY A 147 3.80 -10.82 -1.36
CA GLY A 147 4.79 -9.95 -0.73
C GLY A 147 4.16 -8.79 0.03
N GLN A 148 3.16 -8.13 -0.58
CA GLN A 148 2.37 -7.08 0.08
C GLN A 148 1.59 -7.61 1.28
N LEU A 149 0.88 -8.73 1.12
CA LEU A 149 0.09 -9.34 2.18
C LEU A 149 0.94 -9.64 3.42
N TYR A 150 2.08 -10.29 3.22
CA TYR A 150 3.01 -10.61 4.30
C TYR A 150 3.60 -9.33 4.91
N SER A 151 3.93 -8.32 4.10
CA SER A 151 4.42 -7.01 4.60
C SER A 151 3.40 -6.31 5.50
N LEU A 152 2.11 -6.36 5.15
CA LEU A 152 1.03 -5.82 5.99
C LEU A 152 0.85 -6.60 7.30
N ASN A 153 1.11 -7.91 7.28
CA ASN A 153 1.05 -8.77 8.46
C ASN A 153 2.20 -8.51 9.44
N ILE A 154 3.40 -8.12 8.97
CA ILE A 154 4.56 -7.76 9.84
C ILE A 154 4.11 -6.76 10.92
N ILE A 155 3.33 -5.74 10.54
CA ILE A 155 2.83 -4.69 11.45
C ILE A 155 1.99 -5.26 12.60
N LYS A 156 1.32 -6.40 12.39
CA LYS A 156 0.46 -7.07 13.39
C LYS A 156 1.25 -8.07 14.25
N LYS A 157 2.52 -8.35 13.95
CA LYS A 157 3.36 -9.34 14.62
C LYS A 157 4.45 -8.66 15.46
N SER A 158 5.17 -9.46 16.24
CA SER A 158 6.35 -9.02 17.00
C SER A 158 7.38 -10.15 17.13
N GLY A 159 8.65 -9.78 17.31
CA GLY A 159 9.74 -10.72 17.60
C GLY A 159 9.95 -11.76 16.49
N ASN A 160 10.09 -13.04 16.85
CA ASN A 160 10.37 -14.11 15.88
C ASN A 160 9.27 -14.26 14.81
N ASN A 161 8.01 -13.97 15.16
CA ASN A 161 6.89 -14.05 14.22
C ASN A 161 6.96 -12.92 13.19
N GLU A 162 7.44 -11.75 13.58
CA GLU A 162 7.68 -10.62 12.68
C GLU A 162 8.78 -10.96 11.67
N ARG A 163 9.90 -11.52 12.14
CA ARG A 163 11.02 -11.91 11.28
C ARG A 163 10.64 -13.03 10.29
N ALA A 164 9.89 -14.02 10.74
CA ALA A 164 9.41 -15.10 9.86
C ALA A 164 8.49 -14.57 8.76
N GLU A 165 7.57 -13.67 9.10
CA GLU A 165 6.68 -13.04 8.12
C GLU A 165 7.46 -12.13 7.15
N ALA A 166 8.45 -11.38 7.65
CA ALA A 166 9.34 -10.57 6.83
C ALA A 166 10.14 -11.41 5.83
N LYS A 167 10.59 -12.60 6.24
CA LYS A 167 11.24 -13.54 5.32
C LYS A 167 10.29 -14.01 4.23
N ARG A 168 9.04 -14.36 4.56
CA ARG A 168 8.03 -14.74 3.55
C ARG A 168 7.75 -13.60 2.57
N ALA A 169 7.66 -12.37 3.07
CA ALA A 169 7.52 -11.18 2.23
C ALA A 169 8.71 -11.03 1.26
N LEU A 170 9.93 -11.12 1.78
CA LEU A 170 11.16 -11.04 0.98
C LEU A 170 11.19 -12.12 -0.11
N ASP A 171 10.96 -13.38 0.26
CA ASP A 171 11.02 -14.51 -0.67
C ASP A 171 10.03 -14.32 -1.85
N GLN A 172 8.81 -13.83 -1.59
CA GLN A 172 7.81 -13.57 -2.64
C GLN A 172 8.14 -12.33 -3.49
N LEU A 173 8.65 -11.26 -2.86
CA LEU A 173 9.08 -10.07 -3.59
C LEU A 173 10.27 -10.38 -4.51
N GLU A 174 11.19 -11.27 -4.11
CA GLU A 174 12.31 -11.72 -4.94
C GLU A 174 11.84 -12.51 -6.16
N ILE A 175 10.85 -13.38 -5.99
CA ILE A 175 10.21 -14.07 -7.13
C ILE A 175 9.60 -13.04 -8.08
N SER A 176 8.82 -12.09 -7.56
CA SER A 176 8.21 -11.03 -8.38
C SER A 176 9.26 -10.21 -9.13
N TYR A 177 10.33 -9.81 -8.44
CA TYR A 177 11.42 -9.01 -9.00
C TYR A 177 12.14 -9.73 -10.15
N ASN A 178 12.38 -11.03 -10.00
CA ASN A 178 13.04 -11.84 -11.02
C ASN A 178 12.14 -12.13 -12.24
N LEU A 179 10.82 -12.16 -12.06
CA LEU A 179 9.84 -12.32 -13.14
C LEU A 179 9.46 -10.98 -13.82
N SER A 180 9.73 -9.85 -13.17
CA SER A 180 9.40 -8.51 -13.66
C SER A 180 10.54 -7.90 -14.49
N SER A 181 10.24 -6.83 -15.23
CA SER A 181 11.25 -6.01 -15.90
C SER A 181 10.89 -4.53 -15.89
N GLY A 182 11.85 -3.66 -16.24
CA GLY A 182 11.62 -2.23 -16.40
C GLY A 182 11.05 -1.55 -15.15
N ILE A 183 9.92 -0.86 -15.32
CA ILE A 183 9.27 -0.03 -14.28
C ILE A 183 8.76 -0.90 -13.12
N GLU A 184 8.16 -2.05 -13.42
CA GLU A 184 7.58 -2.95 -12.40
C GLU A 184 8.68 -3.53 -11.50
N GLN A 185 9.77 -4.00 -12.11
CA GLN A 185 10.93 -4.48 -11.36
C GLN A 185 11.54 -3.36 -10.50
N ALA A 186 11.66 -2.15 -11.06
CA ALA A 186 12.20 -1.00 -10.34
C ALA A 186 11.36 -0.64 -9.10
N ALA A 187 10.04 -0.72 -9.20
CA ALA A 187 9.11 -0.35 -8.13
C ALA A 187 9.19 -1.29 -6.90
N LEU A 188 9.75 -2.49 -7.06
CA LEU A 188 9.88 -3.48 -5.98
C LEU A 188 11.10 -3.25 -5.07
N LEU A 189 12.11 -2.49 -5.51
CA LEU A 189 13.39 -2.37 -4.80
C LEU A 189 13.25 -1.82 -3.37
N ALA A 190 12.41 -0.81 -3.17
CA ALA A 190 12.18 -0.26 -1.83
C ALA A 190 11.49 -1.27 -0.90
N GLN A 191 10.56 -2.07 -1.44
CA GLN A 191 9.87 -3.12 -0.68
C GLN A 191 10.84 -4.26 -0.32
N LEU A 192 11.67 -4.68 -1.28
CA LEU A 192 12.73 -5.68 -1.07
C LEU A 192 13.72 -5.25 0.02
N ALA A 193 14.22 -4.01 -0.05
CA ALA A 193 15.13 -3.48 0.95
C ALA A 193 14.49 -3.45 2.35
N ASN A 194 13.23 -3.03 2.46
CA ASN A 194 12.49 -3.02 3.73
C ASN A 194 12.24 -4.43 4.28
N ALA A 195 11.79 -5.36 3.44
CA ALA A 195 11.56 -6.75 3.81
C ALA A 195 12.86 -7.44 4.25
N ALA A 196 13.96 -7.20 3.53
CA ALA A 196 15.29 -7.70 3.89
C ALA A 196 15.77 -7.13 5.23
N MET A 197 15.58 -5.83 5.50
CA MET A 197 15.88 -5.24 6.81
C MET A 197 15.07 -5.89 7.93
N ALA A 198 13.76 -6.10 7.74
CA ALA A 198 12.89 -6.74 8.72
C ALA A 198 13.21 -8.24 8.93
N ALA A 199 13.66 -8.93 7.88
CA ALA A 199 14.13 -10.31 7.93
C ALA A 199 15.54 -10.46 8.56
N GLN A 200 16.23 -9.34 8.82
CA GLN A 200 17.64 -9.26 9.22
C GLN A 200 18.62 -9.80 8.16
N GLU A 201 18.24 -9.71 6.89
CA GLU A 201 19.06 -10.04 5.72
C GLU A 201 19.83 -8.80 5.26
N THR A 202 20.74 -8.29 6.13
CA THR A 202 21.42 -7.00 5.94
C THR A 202 22.20 -6.91 4.62
N THR A 203 22.82 -8.01 4.18
CA THR A 203 23.55 -8.04 2.90
C THR A 203 22.62 -7.76 1.72
N LYS A 204 21.46 -8.44 1.65
CA LYS A 204 20.46 -8.23 0.61
C LYS A 204 19.87 -6.81 0.67
N ALA A 205 19.57 -6.32 1.88
CA ALA A 205 19.07 -4.96 2.06
C ALA A 205 20.07 -3.91 1.50
N LYS A 206 21.36 -4.11 1.75
CA LYS A 206 22.44 -3.28 1.20
C LYS A 206 22.48 -3.35 -0.33
N GLU A 207 22.45 -4.55 -0.91
CA GLU A 207 22.46 -4.74 -2.37
C GLU A 207 21.30 -4.01 -3.05
N TYR A 208 20.07 -4.16 -2.55
CA TYR A 208 18.91 -3.45 -3.12
C TYR A 208 19.03 -1.94 -2.97
N ALA A 209 19.59 -1.46 -1.87
CA ALA A 209 19.83 -0.04 -1.66
C ALA A 209 20.89 0.52 -2.63
N GLU A 210 21.95 -0.22 -2.89
CA GLU A 210 22.98 0.15 -3.87
C GLU A 210 22.42 0.15 -5.29
N ILE A 211 21.58 -0.83 -5.65
CA ILE A 211 20.86 -0.86 -6.95
C ILE A 211 19.97 0.37 -7.09
N MET A 212 19.23 0.77 -6.04
CA MET A 212 18.43 2.01 -6.08
C MET A 212 19.32 3.23 -6.39
N LEU A 213 20.46 3.36 -5.73
CA LEU A 213 21.36 4.50 -5.88
C LEU A 213 22.20 4.47 -7.16
N SER A 214 22.32 3.33 -7.83
CA SER A 214 23.05 3.21 -9.11
C SER A 214 22.21 3.57 -10.34
N LYS A 215 20.90 3.77 -10.20
CA LYS A 215 20.03 4.14 -11.33
C LYS A 215 20.24 5.60 -11.73
N ASP A 216 20.20 5.85 -13.04
CA ASP A 216 20.28 7.20 -13.57
C ASP A 216 19.16 8.07 -12.98
N GLY A 217 19.52 9.22 -12.41
CA GLY A 217 18.62 10.10 -11.65
C GLY A 217 17.52 10.78 -12.47
N SER A 218 17.33 10.41 -13.73
CA SER A 218 16.35 10.95 -14.68
C SER A 218 15.03 10.19 -14.73
N ASP A 219 14.90 9.06 -14.04
CA ASP A 219 13.67 8.25 -14.03
C ASP A 219 12.58 8.85 -13.12
N TRP A 220 11.30 8.52 -13.39
CA TRP A 220 10.13 8.97 -12.63
C TRP A 220 10.22 8.60 -11.14
N ASN A 221 10.96 7.53 -10.81
CA ASN A 221 11.15 7.02 -9.45
C ASN A 221 12.50 7.42 -8.83
N SER A 222 13.29 8.29 -9.47
CA SER A 222 14.63 8.63 -8.99
C SER A 222 14.62 9.19 -7.58
N GLY A 223 13.60 10.01 -7.26
CA GLY A 223 13.50 10.61 -5.94
C GLY A 223 13.23 9.60 -4.83
N ASP A 224 12.42 8.57 -5.12
CA ASP A 224 12.13 7.44 -4.23
C ASP A 224 13.37 6.58 -4.03
N ASN A 225 14.09 6.25 -5.11
CA ASN A 225 15.32 5.47 -5.07
C ASN A 225 16.41 6.15 -4.22
N ILE A 226 16.64 7.45 -4.45
CA ILE A 226 17.60 8.24 -3.66
C ILE A 226 17.20 8.23 -2.19
N HIS A 227 15.92 8.44 -1.91
CA HIS A 227 15.43 8.49 -0.54
C HIS A 227 15.58 7.14 0.17
N HIS A 228 14.95 6.09 -0.35
CA HIS A 228 14.89 4.77 0.29
C HIS A 228 16.23 4.04 0.29
N GLY A 229 17.05 4.21 -0.75
CA GLY A 229 18.42 3.68 -0.79
C GLY A 229 19.28 4.27 0.32
N ASN A 230 19.28 5.60 0.47
CA ASN A 230 20.04 6.23 1.54
C ASN A 230 19.47 5.93 2.93
N ILE A 231 18.15 5.89 3.11
CA ILE A 231 17.57 5.48 4.40
C ILE A 231 18.04 4.06 4.77
N THR A 232 17.99 3.11 3.84
CA THR A 232 18.42 1.73 4.11
C THR A 232 19.90 1.67 4.50
N LEU A 233 20.80 2.25 3.68
CA LEU A 233 22.23 2.26 3.98
C LEU A 233 22.55 2.98 5.30
N GLY A 234 21.86 4.08 5.59
CA GLY A 234 22.04 4.82 6.83
C GLY A 234 21.62 4.04 8.06
N ARG A 235 20.53 3.25 7.98
CA ARG A 235 20.11 2.35 9.07
C ARG A 235 21.08 1.19 9.27
N ILE A 236 21.63 0.65 8.18
CA ILE A 236 22.69 -0.37 8.25
C ILE A 236 23.94 0.19 8.93
N ALA A 237 24.38 1.39 8.54
CA ALA A 237 25.51 2.07 9.18
C ALA A 237 25.25 2.35 10.66
N PHE A 238 24.05 2.83 11.01
CA PHE A 238 23.65 3.09 12.39
C PHE A 238 23.69 1.81 13.24
N ALA A 239 23.14 0.69 12.74
CA ALA A 239 23.17 -0.60 13.44
C ALA A 239 24.60 -1.15 13.64
N ALA A 240 25.53 -0.77 12.77
CA ALA A 240 26.95 -1.09 12.90
C ALA A 240 27.73 -0.14 13.84
N GLY A 241 27.06 0.87 14.43
CA GLY A 241 27.68 1.89 15.27
C GLY A 241 28.34 3.04 14.50
N ASP A 242 28.25 3.07 13.17
CA ASP A 242 28.75 4.17 12.34
C ASP A 242 27.71 5.29 12.24
N VAL A 243 27.53 5.99 13.37
CA VAL A 243 26.61 7.13 13.48
C VAL A 243 26.98 8.24 12.50
N LYS A 244 28.27 8.41 12.18
CA LYS A 244 28.71 9.43 11.22
C LYS A 244 28.15 9.15 9.82
N THR A 245 28.36 7.95 9.29
CA THR A 245 27.86 7.58 7.96
C THR A 245 26.32 7.53 7.95
N ALA A 246 25.69 7.10 9.04
CA ALA A 246 24.23 7.15 9.20
C ALA A 246 23.67 8.58 8.99
N LYS A 247 24.31 9.59 9.59
CA LYS A 247 23.95 11.00 9.45
C LYS A 247 24.11 11.51 8.03
N GLU A 248 25.20 11.15 7.37
CA GLU A 248 25.45 11.53 5.98
C GLU A 248 24.37 10.97 5.05
N HIS A 249 24.01 9.70 5.22
CA HIS A 249 22.93 9.07 4.48
C HIS A 249 21.57 9.71 4.76
N LEU A 250 21.25 10.07 6.01
CA LEU A 250 19.99 10.77 6.31
C LEU A 250 19.88 12.08 5.52
N LEU A 251 20.95 12.88 5.46
CA LEU A 251 20.94 14.13 4.70
C LEU A 251 20.82 13.90 3.20
N LYS A 252 21.51 12.87 2.65
CA LYS A 252 21.37 12.47 1.24
C LYS A 252 19.94 12.06 0.92
N ALA A 253 19.28 11.31 1.80
CA ALA A 253 17.88 10.93 1.63
C ALA A 253 16.94 12.15 1.58
N GLY A 254 17.21 13.17 2.39
CA GLY A 254 16.44 14.42 2.38
C GLY A 254 16.69 15.28 1.14
N ASN A 255 17.87 15.17 0.51
CA ASN A 255 18.29 16.00 -0.61
C ASN A 255 17.83 15.48 -2.00
N THR A 256 16.65 14.87 -2.03
CA THR A 256 15.99 14.40 -3.26
C THR A 256 15.08 15.48 -3.85
N SER A 257 14.75 15.39 -5.15
CA SER A 257 13.71 16.21 -5.78
C SER A 257 12.29 15.80 -5.42
N GLY A 258 12.13 14.69 -4.69
CA GLY A 258 10.83 14.07 -4.39
C GLY A 258 10.34 13.15 -5.50
N SER A 259 9.17 12.57 -5.27
CA SER A 259 8.48 11.63 -6.16
C SER A 259 6.97 11.75 -5.91
N PRO A 260 6.09 11.25 -6.79
CA PRO A 260 4.64 11.23 -6.51
C PRO A 260 4.31 10.59 -5.14
N GLN A 261 5.01 9.52 -4.77
CA GLN A 261 4.86 8.79 -3.51
C GLN A 261 5.33 9.64 -2.32
N LEU A 262 6.54 10.19 -2.36
CA LEU A 262 7.08 11.05 -1.30
C LEU A 262 6.27 12.35 -1.14
N ASN A 263 5.74 12.90 -2.23
CA ASN A 263 4.95 14.13 -2.18
C ASN A 263 3.54 13.90 -1.60
N SER A 264 3.04 12.66 -1.73
CA SER A 264 1.74 12.26 -1.18
C SER A 264 1.86 11.74 0.26
N PHE A 265 2.57 10.64 0.46
CA PHE A 265 2.67 10.00 1.78
C PHE A 265 3.71 10.70 2.65
N GLY A 266 4.81 11.18 2.10
CA GLY A 266 5.88 11.81 2.84
C GLY A 266 7.10 10.92 3.04
N PRO A 267 8.17 11.49 3.62
CA PRO A 267 9.44 10.81 3.77
C PRO A 267 9.44 9.76 4.89
N ASN A 268 10.37 8.81 4.79
CA ASN A 268 10.57 7.76 5.78
C ASN A 268 11.37 8.28 6.99
N MET A 269 10.77 8.23 8.18
CA MET A 269 11.34 8.79 9.41
C MET A 269 12.14 7.78 10.24
N SER A 270 12.34 6.54 9.77
CA SER A 270 12.91 5.45 10.59
C SER A 270 14.35 5.76 11.04
N LEU A 271 15.21 6.18 10.11
CA LEU A 271 16.59 6.57 10.42
C LEU A 271 16.65 7.86 11.26
N ALA A 272 15.78 8.84 10.95
CA ALA A 272 15.69 10.07 11.72
C ALA A 272 15.31 9.81 13.18
N LYS A 273 14.39 8.87 13.41
CA LYS A 273 13.98 8.42 14.74
C LYS A 273 15.12 7.74 15.48
N GLU A 274 15.81 6.79 14.84
CA GLU A 274 16.96 6.07 15.43
C GLU A 274 18.06 7.05 15.85
N LEU A 275 18.42 8.00 14.97
CA LEU A 275 19.40 9.05 15.28
C LEU A 275 18.93 9.99 16.40
N LEU A 276 17.65 10.37 16.43
CA LEU A 276 17.11 11.22 17.49
C LEU A 276 17.13 10.53 18.86
N GLN A 277 16.90 9.22 18.91
CA GLN A 277 17.00 8.41 20.13
C GLN A 277 18.42 8.40 20.69
N GLU A 278 19.43 8.48 19.82
CA GLU A 278 20.85 8.60 20.19
C GLU A 278 21.29 10.05 20.47
N GLY A 279 20.34 11.00 20.48
CA GLY A 279 20.62 12.41 20.78
C GLY A 279 21.14 13.22 19.58
N GLU A 280 21.18 12.66 18.37
CA GLU A 280 21.63 13.34 17.16
C GLU A 280 20.55 14.28 16.61
N LYS A 281 20.22 15.32 17.38
CA LYS A 281 19.12 16.24 17.09
C LYS A 281 19.35 17.11 15.84
N ASP A 282 20.56 17.64 15.69
CA ASP A 282 20.84 18.68 14.68
C ASP A 282 20.72 18.15 13.25
N VAL A 283 21.15 16.91 13.00
CA VAL A 283 21.01 16.26 11.69
C VAL A 283 19.54 15.96 11.37
N VAL A 284 18.74 15.58 12.37
CA VAL A 284 17.32 15.30 12.21
C VAL A 284 16.57 16.57 11.85
N LEU A 285 16.87 17.70 12.52
CA LEU A 285 16.30 19.00 12.16
C LEU A 285 16.65 19.42 10.73
N LYS A 286 17.91 19.24 10.32
CA LYS A 286 18.35 19.51 8.93
C LYS A 286 17.60 18.65 7.93
N TYR A 287 17.44 17.35 8.21
CA TYR A 287 16.70 16.43 7.37
C TYR A 287 15.23 16.86 7.20
N LEU A 288 14.55 17.28 8.27
CA LEU A 288 13.17 17.77 8.18
C LEU A 288 13.04 19.02 7.31
N VAL A 289 14.02 19.93 7.38
CA VAL A 289 14.08 21.12 6.49
C VAL A 289 14.28 20.71 5.04
N LEU A 290 15.11 19.71 4.75
CA LEU A 290 15.28 19.19 3.40
C LEU A 290 13.98 18.55 2.88
N CYS A 291 13.29 17.78 3.71
CA CYS A 291 12.01 17.16 3.37
C CYS A 291 10.92 18.17 2.99
N ALA A 292 10.93 19.36 3.61
CA ALA A 292 9.98 20.42 3.32
C ALA A 292 10.05 20.95 1.88
N LYS A 293 11.15 20.67 1.15
CA LYS A 293 11.33 21.10 -0.24
C LYS A 293 10.48 20.29 -1.24
N PHE A 294 10.14 19.05 -0.90
CA PHE A 294 9.34 18.17 -1.78
C PHE A 294 7.99 17.79 -1.17
N TRP A 295 7.87 17.71 0.15
CA TRP A 295 6.64 17.27 0.80
C TRP A 295 5.71 18.43 1.18
N GLU A 296 5.14 19.07 0.15
CA GLU A 296 4.26 20.24 0.30
C GLU A 296 3.03 19.98 1.18
N SER A 297 2.35 18.85 0.95
CA SER A 297 1.16 18.44 1.72
C SER A 297 1.46 18.13 3.20
N GLY A 298 2.74 18.00 3.56
CA GLY A 298 3.19 17.68 4.91
C GLY A 298 3.71 18.86 5.71
N LYS A 299 3.70 20.10 5.19
CA LYS A 299 4.32 21.27 5.84
C LYS A 299 3.88 21.49 7.28
N ASP A 300 2.57 21.53 7.55
CA ASP A 300 2.02 21.68 8.90
C ASP A 300 2.51 20.58 9.85
N ARG A 301 2.71 19.37 9.32
CA ARG A 301 3.21 18.24 10.09
C ARG A 301 4.71 18.37 10.36
N LEU A 302 5.49 18.78 9.37
CA LEU A 302 6.92 19.03 9.51
C LEU A 302 7.20 20.16 10.52
N GLU A 303 6.41 21.22 10.53
CA GLU A 303 6.54 22.31 11.52
C GLU A 303 6.33 21.81 12.95
N LYS A 304 5.27 21.03 13.18
CA LYS A 304 5.01 20.38 14.48
C LYS A 304 6.15 19.44 14.88
N TRP A 305 6.68 18.67 13.93
CA TRP A 305 7.81 17.79 14.18
C TRP A 305 9.08 18.57 14.51
N LEU A 306 9.39 19.65 13.81
CA LEU A 306 10.53 20.52 14.10
C LEU A 306 10.49 21.06 15.54
N ILE A 307 9.33 21.51 16.02
CA ILE A 307 9.16 21.97 17.41
C ILE A 307 9.41 20.81 18.39
N THR A 308 8.76 19.67 18.15
CA THR A 308 8.88 18.48 19.00
C THR A 308 10.33 18.00 19.10
N VAL A 309 11.04 17.94 17.98
CA VAL A 309 12.44 17.52 17.91
C VAL A 309 13.37 18.54 18.58
N LYS A 310 13.12 19.85 18.46
CA LYS A 310 13.90 20.90 19.14
C LYS A 310 13.91 20.71 20.67
N GLU A 311 12.78 20.30 21.22
CA GLU A 311 12.59 19.97 22.63
C GLU A 311 13.17 18.61 23.05
N GLY A 312 13.80 17.87 22.13
CA GLY A 312 14.37 16.55 22.40
C GLY A 312 13.35 15.42 22.48
N ARG A 313 12.12 15.65 22.00
CA ARG A 313 11.05 14.65 21.99
C ARG A 313 10.93 13.99 20.60
N ILE A 314 10.45 12.75 20.57
CA ILE A 314 10.15 12.04 19.32
C ILE A 314 8.68 12.27 18.96
N PRO A 315 8.36 12.69 17.72
CA PRO A 315 6.96 12.80 17.30
C PRO A 315 6.21 11.47 17.39
N GLU A 316 5.03 11.47 18.02
CA GLU A 316 4.21 10.26 18.22
C GLU A 316 3.92 9.51 16.91
N SER A 317 3.70 10.25 15.82
CA SER A 317 3.45 9.69 14.49
C SER A 317 4.62 8.88 13.91
N TRP A 318 5.83 8.97 14.48
CA TRP A 318 6.99 8.18 14.05
C TRP A 318 7.04 6.79 14.70
N HIS A 319 6.14 6.51 15.65
CA HIS A 319 6.07 5.20 16.31
C HIS A 319 5.18 4.19 15.60
N LYS A 320 4.42 4.61 14.58
CA LYS A 320 3.59 3.70 13.76
C LYS A 320 4.30 3.45 12.42
N PRO A 321 4.59 2.19 12.05
CA PRO A 321 5.02 1.91 10.68
C PRO A 321 3.91 2.40 9.75
N ARG A 322 4.28 3.15 8.71
CA ARG A 322 3.34 3.44 7.63
C ARG A 322 3.20 2.16 6.80
N PRO A 323 1.97 1.76 6.45
CA PRO A 323 1.73 0.60 5.61
C PRO A 323 2.38 0.74 4.23
#